data_AF-A0A934N782-F1
#
_entry.id   AF-A0A934N782-F1
#
_cell.length_a   1.000
_cell.length_b   1.000
_cell.length_c   1.000
_cell.angle_alpha   90.00
_cell.angle_beta   90.00
_cell.angle_gamma   90.00
#
_symmetry.space_group_name_H-M   'P 1'
#
loop_
_entity.id
_entity.type
_entity.pdbx_description
1 polymer ?
#
loop_
_entity_poly.entity_id
_entity_poly.type
_entity_poly.pdbx_seq_one_letter_code
_entity_poly.pdbx_strand_id
1 'polypeptide(L)'
;MRDHIEVISYQETAATHSHQHTQIVLPLTGHLILDVESRQQPVEFGQACFISQGQAHTHLAETDNRCLILNALPVWDEEVQSTDNFINLTPQAQAYLPFLSSLIGDTANELAMAQALNLLEHLLPIPQDNTIKADSRLEKAQKILSHDFQQSWPLAKLAEEVHLSPSQLSLLFKRTLGITPKQYLLKRRLKEAQVYLESSDYPLEAIAQKIGLHDASALVRLFTTFYKVTPGHYRLSKRQESQSHNRVKH
;
A
#
# COMPACT_ATOMS: atom_id res chain seq x y z
N MET A 1 9.71 21.27 5.05
CA MET A 1 8.58 20.48 4.55
C MET A 1 7.31 21.12 5.07
N ARG A 2 6.72 22.02 4.28
CA ARG A 2 5.39 22.61 4.53
C ARG A 2 4.34 21.97 3.61
N ASP A 3 4.72 20.90 2.91
CA ASP A 3 4.18 20.58 1.58
C ASP A 3 2.94 19.66 1.62
N HIS A 4 2.39 19.43 2.81
CA HIS A 4 1.34 18.41 3.04
C HIS A 4 -0.01 18.98 3.48
N ILE A 5 -0.08 20.23 3.95
CA ILE A 5 -1.34 20.84 4.39
C ILE A 5 -1.37 22.31 4.00
N GLU A 6 -2.47 22.72 3.37
CA GLU A 6 -2.69 24.11 2.99
C GLU A 6 -4.16 24.50 3.20
N VAL A 7 -4.41 25.77 3.57
CA VAL A 7 -5.75 26.34 3.54
C VAL A 7 -5.85 27.20 2.29
N ILE A 8 -6.72 26.81 1.36
CA ILE A 8 -6.85 27.43 0.04
C ILE A 8 -8.26 27.99 -0.12
N SER A 9 -8.36 29.12 -0.84
CA SER A 9 -9.61 29.66 -1.37
C SER A 9 -9.57 29.56 -2.89
N TYR A 10 -10.53 28.85 -3.47
CA TYR A 10 -10.64 28.72 -4.92
C TYR A 10 -11.49 29.88 -5.45
N GLN A 11 -10.88 30.82 -6.18
CA GLN A 11 -11.58 32.02 -6.66
C GLN A 11 -12.05 31.91 -8.12
N GLU A 12 -11.50 30.97 -8.89
CA GLU A 12 -11.80 30.77 -10.31
C GLU A 12 -11.98 29.29 -10.64
N THR A 13 -12.75 29.00 -11.69
CA THR A 13 -12.88 27.64 -12.23
C THR A 13 -11.55 27.19 -12.82
N ALA A 14 -10.93 26.16 -12.26
CA ALA A 14 -9.71 25.61 -12.84
C ALA A 14 -9.98 24.69 -14.02
N ALA A 15 -9.01 24.62 -14.94
CA ALA A 15 -8.96 23.57 -15.95
C ALA A 15 -8.78 22.18 -15.29
N THR A 16 -9.30 21.15 -15.96
CA THR A 16 -9.13 19.76 -15.54
C THR A 16 -7.66 19.40 -15.49
N HIS A 17 -7.23 18.83 -14.37
CA HIS A 17 -5.83 18.44 -14.16
C HIS A 17 -5.74 17.23 -13.22
N SER A 18 -4.53 16.67 -13.09
CA SER A 18 -4.25 15.55 -12.18
C SER A 18 -2.88 15.73 -11.54
N HIS A 19 -2.69 15.11 -10.38
CA HIS A 19 -1.45 15.21 -9.60
C HIS A 19 -0.89 13.81 -9.28
N GLN A 20 0.40 13.76 -8.96
CA GLN A 20 1.10 12.52 -8.56
C GLN A 20 0.96 12.19 -7.06
N HIS A 21 0.03 12.82 -6.35
CA HIS A 21 -0.27 12.52 -4.94
C HIS A 21 -1.77 12.46 -4.73
N THR A 22 -2.19 11.73 -3.70
CA THR A 22 -3.57 11.75 -3.22
C THR A 22 -3.87 13.08 -2.52
N GLN A 23 -5.01 13.69 -2.85
CA GLN A 23 -5.45 14.96 -2.28
C GLN A 23 -6.81 14.79 -1.60
N ILE A 24 -6.95 15.37 -0.41
CA ILE A 24 -8.22 15.43 0.32
C ILE A 24 -8.65 16.88 0.42
N VAL A 25 -9.84 17.17 -0.08
CA VAL A 25 -10.47 18.49 -0.04
C VAL A 25 -11.54 18.51 1.04
N LEU A 26 -11.36 19.38 2.03
CA LEU A 26 -12.24 19.54 3.19
C LEU A 26 -12.81 20.95 3.22
N PRO A 27 -14.07 21.17 2.81
CA PRO A 27 -14.70 22.49 2.87
C PRO A 27 -14.83 22.98 4.31
N LEU A 28 -14.45 24.24 4.55
CA LEU A 28 -14.60 24.95 5.82
C LEU A 28 -15.75 25.95 5.77
N THR A 29 -15.82 26.75 4.70
CA THR A 29 -16.89 27.72 4.44
C THR A 29 -17.13 27.87 2.94
N GLY A 30 -18.31 28.37 2.57
CA GLY A 30 -18.67 28.66 1.18
C GLY A 30 -19.20 27.46 0.40
N HIS A 31 -19.22 27.59 -0.92
CA HIS A 31 -19.73 26.57 -1.85
C HIS A 31 -18.63 26.17 -2.83
N LEU A 32 -18.36 24.87 -2.91
CA LEU A 32 -17.40 24.29 -3.83
C LEU A 32 -18.06 23.13 -4.56
N ILE A 33 -17.94 23.12 -5.88
CA ILE A 33 -18.34 21.98 -6.71
C ILE A 33 -17.07 21.34 -7.26
N LEU A 34 -16.92 20.04 -7.05
CA LEU A 34 -15.82 19.25 -7.59
C LEU A 34 -16.34 18.27 -8.63
N ASP A 35 -15.61 18.16 -9.73
CA ASP A 35 -15.79 17.13 -10.74
C ASP A 35 -14.58 16.19 -10.68
N VAL A 36 -14.82 14.94 -10.34
CA VAL A 36 -13.80 13.88 -10.32
C VAL A 36 -14.30 12.76 -11.23
N GLU A 37 -13.50 12.40 -12.25
CA GLU A 37 -13.86 11.37 -13.24
C GLU A 37 -15.26 11.52 -13.88
N SER A 38 -15.67 12.75 -14.21
CA SER A 38 -16.99 13.08 -14.79
C SER A 38 -18.17 12.96 -13.82
N ARG A 39 -17.90 12.87 -12.52
CA ARG A 39 -18.91 12.93 -11.45
C ARG A 39 -18.78 14.28 -10.74
N GLN A 40 -19.64 15.21 -11.15
CA GLN A 40 -19.73 16.54 -10.57
C GLN A 40 -20.65 16.55 -9.34
N GLN A 41 -20.12 16.92 -8.17
CA GLN A 41 -20.91 17.06 -6.94
C GLN A 41 -20.53 18.32 -6.14
N PRO A 42 -21.50 19.01 -5.53
CA PRO A 42 -21.21 19.99 -4.49
C PRO A 42 -20.59 19.28 -3.28
N VAL A 43 -19.61 19.91 -2.67
CA VAL A 43 -18.95 19.42 -1.44
C VAL A 43 -19.14 20.48 -0.38
N GLU A 44 -19.94 20.14 0.63
CA GLU A 44 -20.35 21.04 1.69
C GLU A 44 -19.55 20.81 2.98
N PHE A 45 -19.70 21.71 3.96
CA PHE A 45 -19.12 21.50 5.28
C PHE A 45 -19.64 20.19 5.88
N GLY A 46 -18.71 19.38 6.38
CA GLY A 46 -19.00 18.04 6.88
C GLY A 46 -18.97 16.95 5.82
N GLN A 47 -18.58 17.29 4.60
CA GLN A 47 -18.18 16.33 3.58
C GLN A 47 -16.68 16.44 3.31
N ALA A 48 -16.13 15.40 2.68
CA ALA A 48 -14.77 15.39 2.18
C ALA A 48 -14.76 14.83 0.76
N CYS A 49 -13.91 15.40 -0.09
CA CYS A 49 -13.63 14.84 -1.40
C CYS A 49 -12.21 14.25 -1.44
N PHE A 50 -12.12 13.00 -1.87
CA PHE A 50 -10.88 12.26 -2.03
C PHE A 50 -10.55 12.18 -3.51
N ILE A 51 -9.35 12.61 -3.87
CA ILE A 51 -8.83 12.60 -5.23
C ILE A 51 -7.58 11.73 -5.20
N SER A 52 -7.68 10.52 -5.74
CA SER A 52 -6.56 9.58 -5.74
C SER A 52 -5.48 10.03 -6.71
N GLN A 53 -4.26 9.53 -6.52
CA GLN A 53 -3.14 9.77 -7.44
C GLN A 53 -3.55 9.50 -8.90
N GLY A 54 -3.30 10.47 -9.78
CA GLY A 54 -3.58 10.36 -11.21
C GLY A 54 -5.04 10.58 -11.62
N GLN A 55 -5.98 10.75 -10.68
CA GLN A 55 -7.37 11.08 -11.03
C GLN A 55 -7.48 12.50 -11.56
N ALA A 56 -8.06 12.62 -12.76
CA ALA A 56 -8.36 13.91 -13.36
C ALA A 56 -9.55 14.55 -12.64
N HIS A 57 -9.40 15.80 -12.24
CA HIS A 57 -10.43 16.55 -11.54
C HIS A 57 -10.45 18.03 -11.93
N THR A 58 -11.59 18.64 -11.69
CA THR A 58 -11.91 20.03 -12.01
C THR A 58 -12.64 20.65 -10.82
N HIS A 59 -12.46 21.95 -10.56
CA HIS A 59 -13.22 22.63 -9.52
C HIS A 59 -13.96 23.83 -10.09
N LEU A 60 -15.16 24.03 -9.56
CA LEU A 60 -16.04 25.16 -9.84
C LEU A 60 -16.34 25.81 -8.49
N ALA A 61 -15.84 27.02 -8.32
CA ALA A 61 -16.01 27.77 -7.10
C ALA A 61 -16.93 28.97 -7.34
N GLU A 62 -17.86 29.18 -6.42
CA GLU A 62 -18.57 30.46 -6.29
C GLU A 62 -17.75 31.38 -5.37
N THR A 63 -18.06 32.67 -5.38
CA THR A 63 -17.37 33.66 -4.53
C THR A 63 -17.50 33.29 -3.05
N ASP A 64 -16.39 33.38 -2.30
CA ASP A 64 -16.28 33.14 -0.85
C ASP A 64 -16.31 31.66 -0.40
N ASN A 65 -15.31 30.88 -0.82
CA ASN A 65 -15.05 29.54 -0.29
C ASN A 65 -13.68 29.43 0.42
N ARG A 66 -13.62 28.55 1.41
CA ARG A 66 -12.38 28.18 2.10
C ARG A 66 -12.35 26.68 2.29
N CYS A 67 -11.24 26.07 1.90
CA CYS A 67 -11.03 24.64 1.99
C CYS A 67 -9.70 24.37 2.69
N LEU A 68 -9.68 23.32 3.50
CA LEU A 68 -8.46 22.70 3.97
C LEU A 68 -8.09 21.61 2.95
N ILE A 69 -6.87 21.70 2.43
CA ILE A 69 -6.28 20.76 1.48
C ILE A 69 -5.22 19.96 2.21
N LEU A 70 -5.36 18.64 2.16
CA LEU A 70 -4.36 17.70 2.64
C LEU A 70 -3.77 16.97 1.45
N ASN A 71 -2.47 17.16 1.22
CA ASN A 71 -1.73 16.35 0.26
C ASN A 71 -1.16 15.17 1.04
N ALA A 72 -1.70 13.99 0.76
CA ALA A 72 -1.30 12.74 1.39
C ALA A 72 0.21 12.58 1.46
N LEU A 73 0.71 12.27 2.66
CA LEU A 73 1.99 11.60 2.81
C LEU A 73 1.88 10.17 2.23
N PRO A 74 2.98 9.57 1.74
CA PRO A 74 2.99 8.32 0.97
C PRO A 74 2.31 7.09 1.62
N VAL A 75 1.90 7.17 2.89
CA VAL A 75 1.11 6.15 3.58
C VAL A 75 -0.31 6.05 2.99
N TRP A 76 -0.89 7.15 2.51
CA TRP A 76 -2.26 7.15 1.97
C TRP A 76 -2.35 6.81 0.46
N ASP A 77 -1.22 6.75 -0.26
CA ASP A 77 -1.23 6.43 -1.70
C ASP A 77 -1.57 4.96 -2.00
N GLU A 78 -1.24 4.02 -1.10
CA GLU A 78 -1.58 2.60 -1.28
C GLU A 78 -2.92 2.21 -0.62
N GLU A 79 -3.40 2.98 0.36
CA GLU A 79 -4.54 2.63 1.21
C GLU A 79 -5.85 3.35 0.84
N VAL A 80 -5.80 4.54 0.23
CA VAL A 80 -6.98 5.36 -0.06
C VAL A 80 -7.53 5.12 -1.48
N GLN A 81 -7.67 3.85 -1.88
CA GLN A 81 -8.45 3.50 -3.06
C GLN A 81 -9.93 3.29 -2.67
N SER A 82 -10.60 4.40 -2.36
CA SER A 82 -12.06 4.39 -2.15
C SER A 82 -12.78 4.27 -3.49
N THR A 83 -13.83 3.44 -3.56
CA THR A 83 -14.75 3.42 -4.71
C THR A 83 -15.60 4.69 -4.84
N ASP A 84 -15.66 5.53 -3.80
CA ASP A 84 -16.41 6.78 -3.77
C ASP A 84 -15.52 7.97 -3.39
N ASN A 85 -15.37 8.93 -4.31
CA ASN A 85 -14.59 10.15 -4.11
C ASN A 85 -15.23 11.15 -3.14
N PHE A 86 -16.47 10.94 -2.71
CA PHE A 86 -17.24 11.89 -1.91
C PHE A 86 -17.79 11.19 -0.67
N ILE A 87 -17.38 11.64 0.52
CA ILE A 87 -17.76 11.00 1.78
C ILE A 87 -18.31 12.00 2.79
N ASN A 88 -19.18 11.52 3.69
CA ASN A 88 -19.66 12.30 4.82
C ASN A 88 -18.73 12.10 6.03
N LEU A 89 -18.33 13.18 6.67
CA LEU A 89 -17.47 13.18 7.85
C LEU A 89 -18.24 12.81 9.12
N THR A 90 -17.54 12.18 10.06
CA THR A 90 -18.07 11.94 11.41
C THR A 90 -18.26 13.27 12.16
N PRO A 91 -19.21 13.39 13.10
CA PRO A 91 -19.38 14.60 13.89
C PRO A 91 -18.09 15.07 14.60
N GLN A 92 -17.25 14.11 15.01
CA GLN A 92 -15.96 14.37 15.62
C GLN A 92 -14.97 15.01 14.63
N ALA A 93 -14.87 14.48 13.40
CA ALA A 93 -14.05 15.08 12.35
C ALA A 93 -14.53 16.50 12.01
N GLN A 94 -15.86 16.69 11.89
CA GLN A 94 -16.46 18.00 11.61
C GLN A 94 -16.08 19.04 12.68
N ALA A 95 -16.16 18.67 13.95
CA ALA A 95 -15.80 19.55 15.06
C ALA A 95 -14.29 19.87 15.10
N TYR A 96 -13.45 19.02 14.50
CA TYR A 96 -12.01 19.14 14.53
C TYR A 96 -11.44 20.03 13.40
N LEU A 97 -12.11 20.14 12.25
CA LEU A 97 -11.65 20.94 11.11
C LEU A 97 -11.40 22.43 11.44
N PRO A 98 -12.27 23.14 12.18
CA PRO A 98 -12.02 24.53 12.52
C PRO A 98 -10.77 24.71 13.41
N PHE A 99 -10.52 23.77 14.32
CA PHE A 99 -9.32 23.77 15.17
C PHE A 99 -8.05 23.63 14.32
N LEU A 100 -8.04 22.67 13.38
CA LEU A 100 -6.92 22.48 12.46
C LEU A 100 -6.67 23.73 11.60
N SER A 101 -7.73 24.33 11.07
CA SER A 101 -7.61 25.56 10.29
C SER A 101 -6.97 26.70 11.10
N SER A 102 -7.34 26.83 12.38
CA SER A 102 -6.72 27.80 13.29
C SER A 102 -5.25 27.48 13.56
N LEU A 103 -4.89 26.19 13.68
CA LEU A 103 -3.52 25.76 13.97
C LEU A 103 -2.55 26.06 12.82
N ILE A 104 -3.02 25.99 11.57
CA ILE A 104 -2.23 26.28 10.36
C ILE A 104 -1.92 27.78 10.23
N GLY A 105 -2.83 28.64 10.70
CA GLY A 105 -2.64 30.10 10.67
C GLY A 105 -1.66 30.62 11.73
N ASP A 106 -1.34 29.81 12.73
CA ASP A 106 -0.48 30.17 13.87
C ASP A 106 0.93 29.58 13.70
N THR A 107 1.94 30.08 14.45
CA THR A 107 3.30 29.49 14.43
C THR A 107 3.35 28.17 15.22
N ALA A 108 2.46 27.23 14.91
CA ALA A 108 2.44 25.91 15.48
C ALA A 108 3.80 25.24 15.22
N ASN A 109 4.41 24.71 16.28
CA ASN A 109 5.62 23.93 16.11
C ASN A 109 5.31 22.62 15.38
N GLU A 110 6.33 22.04 14.75
CA GLU A 110 6.22 20.84 13.92
C GLU A 110 5.57 19.66 14.66
N LEU A 111 5.79 19.55 15.97
CA LEU A 111 5.20 18.52 16.83
C LEU A 111 3.68 18.68 16.98
N ALA A 112 3.20 19.90 17.26
CA ALA A 112 1.78 20.18 17.39
C ALA A 112 1.04 19.89 16.07
N MET A 113 1.64 20.26 14.94
CA MET A 113 1.08 19.96 13.63
C MET A 113 1.03 18.45 13.36
N ALA A 114 2.11 17.71 13.67
CA ALA A 114 2.15 16.26 13.50
C ALA A 114 1.11 15.54 14.37
N GLN A 115 0.94 15.94 15.63
CA GLN A 115 -0.10 15.40 16.51
C GLN A 115 -1.50 15.73 15.99
N ALA A 116 -1.68 16.94 15.49
CA ALA A 116 -2.97 17.38 15.00
C ALA A 116 -3.38 16.60 13.74
N LEU A 117 -2.45 16.36 12.82
CA LEU A 117 -2.63 15.49 11.67
C LEU A 117 -2.95 14.04 12.06
N ASN A 118 -2.20 13.49 13.02
CA ASN A 118 -2.40 12.12 13.46
C ASN A 118 -3.82 11.92 14.02
N LEU A 119 -4.32 12.88 14.80
CA LEU A 119 -5.70 12.82 15.28
C LEU A 119 -6.70 12.92 14.11
N LEU A 120 -6.47 13.81 13.13
CA LEU A 120 -7.35 13.94 11.96
C LEU A 120 -7.47 12.62 11.20
N GLU A 121 -6.34 11.94 10.98
CA GLU A 121 -6.28 10.64 10.31
C GLU A 121 -7.20 9.60 10.97
N HIS A 122 -7.27 9.61 12.31
CA HIS A 122 -8.15 8.70 13.06
C HIS A 122 -9.63 9.13 13.05
N LEU A 123 -9.91 10.42 12.82
CA LEU A 123 -11.27 10.97 12.83
C LEU A 123 -11.93 10.95 11.45
N LEU A 124 -11.14 11.11 10.38
CA LEU A 124 -11.63 11.03 9.02
C LEU A 124 -12.20 9.62 8.79
N PRO A 125 -13.43 9.51 8.26
CA PRO A 125 -13.95 8.25 7.76
C PRO A 125 -13.30 7.95 6.41
N ILE A 126 -11.96 7.99 6.35
CA ILE A 126 -11.21 7.26 5.33
C ILE A 126 -11.84 5.88 5.34
N PRO A 127 -12.28 5.32 4.20
CA PRO A 127 -12.90 4.00 4.19
C PRO A 127 -11.90 2.98 4.72
N GLN A 128 -11.93 2.78 6.04
CA GLN A 128 -11.25 1.70 6.73
C GLN A 128 -11.99 0.38 6.46
N ASP A 129 -13.18 0.45 5.85
CA ASP A 129 -14.00 -0.66 5.39
C ASP A 129 -14.63 -0.28 4.03
N ASN A 130 -14.00 -0.62 2.91
CA ASN A 130 -14.40 -1.84 2.18
C ASN A 130 -13.22 -2.59 1.55
N THR A 131 -11.98 -2.18 1.83
CA THR A 131 -10.76 -2.83 1.33
C THR A 131 -9.57 -2.84 2.31
N ILE A 132 -9.72 -2.34 3.54
CA ILE A 132 -8.65 -2.36 4.57
C ILE A 132 -9.08 -3.09 5.86
N LYS A 133 -9.55 -4.33 5.70
CA LYS A 133 -8.59 -5.34 6.10
C LYS A 133 -7.77 -5.60 4.84
N ALA A 134 -6.51 -5.16 4.78
CA ALA A 134 -5.51 -6.05 4.19
C ALA A 134 -5.76 -7.37 4.91
N ASP A 135 -6.49 -8.28 4.25
CA ASP A 135 -7.41 -9.18 4.97
C ASP A 135 -6.62 -9.76 6.13
N SER A 136 -6.92 -9.43 7.41
CA SER A 136 -6.04 -9.83 8.53
C SER A 136 -5.74 -11.34 8.48
N ARG A 137 -6.63 -12.08 7.82
CA ARG A 137 -6.52 -13.47 7.38
C ARG A 137 -5.49 -13.69 6.26
N LEU A 138 -5.45 -12.89 5.20
CA LEU A 138 -4.35 -12.84 4.22
C LEU A 138 -3.02 -12.47 4.87
N GLU A 139 -2.95 -11.41 5.69
CA GLU A 139 -1.71 -11.02 6.38
C GLU A 139 -1.24 -12.13 7.32
N LYS A 140 -2.15 -12.69 8.13
CA LYS A 140 -1.87 -13.85 8.98
C LYS A 140 -1.40 -15.04 8.14
N ALA A 141 -2.05 -15.34 7.02
CA ALA A 141 -1.62 -16.39 6.11
C ALA A 141 -0.23 -16.13 5.52
N GLN A 142 0.08 -14.90 5.10
CA GLN A 142 1.40 -14.51 4.62
C GLN A 142 2.46 -14.61 5.72
N LYS A 143 2.12 -14.23 6.95
CA LYS A 143 3.01 -14.32 8.12
C LYS A 143 3.32 -15.78 8.47
N ILE A 144 2.30 -16.63 8.49
CA ILE A 144 2.46 -18.09 8.66
C ILE A 144 3.35 -18.66 7.54
N LEU A 145 3.05 -18.34 6.28
CA LEU A 145 3.80 -18.85 5.13
C LEU A 145 5.23 -18.28 5.03
N SER A 146 5.51 -17.12 5.62
CA SER A 146 6.84 -16.49 5.60
C SER A 146 7.72 -16.93 6.76
N HIS A 147 7.13 -17.19 7.93
CA HIS A 147 7.82 -17.71 9.11
C HIS A 147 8.10 -19.21 8.97
N ASP A 148 7.08 -20.00 8.61
CA ASP A 148 7.15 -21.46 8.55
C ASP A 148 7.21 -21.99 7.11
N PHE A 149 7.89 -21.26 6.23
CA PHE A 149 7.93 -21.58 4.78
C PHE A 149 8.50 -22.98 4.48
N GLN A 150 9.34 -23.51 5.37
CA GLN A 150 9.99 -24.82 5.23
C GLN A 150 9.00 -25.98 5.44
N GLN A 151 7.95 -25.74 6.23
CA GLN A 151 6.96 -26.76 6.55
C GLN A 151 5.96 -26.97 5.41
N SER A 152 5.31 -28.13 5.40
CA SER A 152 4.18 -28.39 4.50
C SER A 152 2.95 -27.63 4.98
N TRP A 153 2.42 -26.75 4.12
CA TRP A 153 1.18 -26.01 4.34
C TRP A 153 0.10 -26.45 3.36
N PRO A 154 -0.64 -27.53 3.65
CA PRO A 154 -1.86 -27.85 2.92
C PRO A 154 -2.84 -26.68 2.97
N LEU A 155 -3.53 -26.44 1.86
CA LEU A 155 -4.47 -25.32 1.75
C LEU A 155 -5.55 -25.37 2.85
N ALA A 156 -6.04 -26.57 3.20
CA ALA A 156 -7.03 -26.76 4.26
C ALA A 156 -6.52 -26.31 5.63
N LYS A 157 -5.29 -26.69 6.00
CA LYS A 157 -4.66 -26.29 7.26
C LYS A 157 -4.44 -24.78 7.32
N LEU A 158 -3.92 -24.20 6.24
CA LEU A 158 -3.71 -22.75 6.17
C LEU A 158 -5.04 -21.97 6.27
N ALA A 159 -6.11 -22.50 5.68
CA ALA A 159 -7.43 -21.90 5.73
C ALA A 159 -8.03 -21.96 7.15
N GLU A 160 -7.84 -23.07 7.85
CA GLU A 160 -8.26 -23.24 9.25
C GLU A 160 -7.57 -22.23 10.18
N GLU A 161 -6.25 -22.05 10.05
CA GLU A 161 -5.47 -21.07 10.85
C GLU A 161 -5.97 -19.63 10.69
N VAL A 162 -6.60 -19.32 9.56
CA VAL A 162 -7.12 -17.97 9.26
C VAL A 162 -8.65 -17.93 9.25
N HIS A 163 -9.30 -18.96 9.77
CA HIS A 163 -10.75 -19.07 9.91
C HIS A 163 -11.51 -18.85 8.58
N LEU A 164 -10.99 -19.43 7.49
CA LEU A 164 -11.60 -19.42 6.16
C LEU A 164 -11.80 -20.85 5.63
N SER A 165 -12.72 -21.01 4.68
CA SER A 165 -12.73 -22.20 3.84
C SER A 165 -11.57 -22.18 2.81
N PRO A 166 -11.11 -23.35 2.30
CA PRO A 166 -10.05 -23.42 1.29
C PRO A 166 -10.35 -22.60 0.02
N SER A 167 -11.61 -22.57 -0.41
CA SER A 167 -12.07 -21.82 -1.57
C SER A 167 -12.02 -20.31 -1.33
N GLN A 168 -12.46 -19.86 -0.15
CA GLN A 168 -12.38 -18.45 0.25
C GLN A 168 -10.93 -17.97 0.31
N LEU A 169 -10.03 -18.76 0.92
CA LEU A 169 -8.61 -18.42 1.00
C LEU A 169 -7.96 -18.34 -0.39
N SER A 170 -8.29 -19.26 -1.30
CA SER A 170 -7.76 -19.24 -2.66
C SER A 170 -8.25 -18.03 -3.45
N LEU A 171 -9.53 -17.71 -3.32
CA LEU A 171 -10.13 -16.53 -3.96
C LEU A 171 -9.51 -15.24 -3.41
N LEU A 172 -9.30 -15.17 -2.09
CA LEU A 172 -8.66 -14.04 -1.42
C LEU A 172 -7.25 -13.79 -1.96
N PHE A 173 -6.40 -14.82 -1.98
CA PHE A 173 -5.05 -14.74 -2.56
C PHE A 173 -5.08 -14.34 -4.04
N LYS A 174 -6.03 -14.85 -4.83
CA LYS A 174 -6.16 -14.53 -6.25
C LYS A 174 -6.62 -13.09 -6.49
N ARG A 175 -7.59 -12.61 -5.73
CA ARG A 175 -8.12 -11.24 -5.85
C ARG A 175 -7.10 -10.20 -5.39
N THR A 176 -6.37 -10.48 -4.32
CA THR A 176 -5.46 -9.50 -3.72
C THR A 176 -4.04 -9.56 -4.28
N LEU A 177 -3.50 -10.76 -4.58
CA LEU A 177 -2.10 -10.95 -5.00
C LEU A 177 -1.95 -11.51 -6.42
N GLY A 178 -3.05 -11.84 -7.12
CA GLY A 178 -3.02 -12.47 -8.44
C GLY A 178 -2.56 -13.93 -8.47
N ILE A 179 -2.09 -14.47 -7.34
CA ILE A 179 -1.47 -15.80 -7.22
C ILE A 179 -2.17 -16.65 -6.17
N THR A 180 -1.99 -17.98 -6.21
CA THR A 180 -2.56 -18.88 -5.19
C THR A 180 -1.66 -18.96 -3.94
N PRO A 181 -2.18 -19.43 -2.78
CA PRO A 181 -1.35 -19.63 -1.58
C PRO A 181 -0.14 -20.54 -1.82
N LYS A 182 -0.33 -21.59 -2.64
CA LYS A 182 0.75 -22.50 -3.05
C LYS A 182 1.84 -21.80 -3.87
N GLN A 183 1.43 -20.92 -4.79
CA GLN A 183 2.36 -20.12 -5.60
C GLN A 183 3.11 -19.10 -4.73
N TYR A 184 2.44 -18.48 -3.76
CA TYR A 184 3.07 -17.57 -2.81
C TYR A 184 4.15 -18.27 -1.98
N LEU A 185 3.83 -19.43 -1.39
CA LEU A 185 4.78 -20.23 -0.63
C LEU A 185 5.98 -20.65 -1.48
N LEU A 186 5.73 -21.11 -2.72
CA LEU A 186 6.80 -21.48 -3.64
C LEU A 186 7.72 -20.29 -3.95
N LYS A 187 7.15 -19.10 -4.22
CA LYS A 187 7.93 -17.88 -4.46
C LYS A 187 8.79 -17.52 -3.26
N ARG A 188 8.25 -17.63 -2.04
CA ARG A 188 9.02 -17.42 -0.79
C ARG A 188 10.20 -18.40 -0.66
N ARG A 189 9.96 -19.69 -0.89
CA ARG A 189 11.00 -20.75 -0.84
C ARG A 189 12.11 -20.51 -1.86
N LEU A 190 11.76 -20.13 -3.09
CA LEU A 190 12.74 -19.84 -4.14
C LEU A 190 13.56 -18.58 -3.85
N LYS A 191 12.96 -17.57 -3.22
CA LYS A 191 13.69 -16.39 -2.76
C LYS A 191 14.70 -16.74 -1.67
N GLU A 192 14.36 -17.63 -0.74
CA GLU A 192 15.32 -18.14 0.25
C GLU A 192 16.41 -19.01 -0.39
N ALA A 193 16.07 -19.81 -1.41
CA ALA A 193 17.06 -20.56 -2.18
C ALA A 193 18.10 -19.63 -2.82
N GLN A 194 17.66 -18.50 -3.37
CA GLN A 194 18.54 -17.46 -3.91
C GLN A 194 19.52 -16.94 -2.86
N VAL A 195 19.04 -16.64 -1.65
CA VAL A 195 19.89 -16.22 -0.52
C VAL A 195 20.94 -17.27 -0.19
N TYR A 196 20.56 -18.55 -0.10
CA TYR A 196 21.53 -19.63 0.16
C TYR A 196 22.55 -19.80 -0.97
N LEU A 197 22.15 -19.63 -2.23
CA LEU A 197 23.06 -19.71 -3.37
C LEU A 197 24.09 -18.58 -3.38
N GLU A 198 23.72 -17.41 -2.88
CA GLU A 198 24.60 -16.23 -2.82
C GLU A 198 25.51 -16.25 -1.59
N SER A 199 24.99 -16.67 -0.43
CA SER A 199 25.66 -16.55 0.86
C SER A 199 26.39 -17.81 1.34
N SER A 200 26.23 -18.96 0.67
CA SER A 200 26.78 -20.24 1.13
C SER A 200 27.33 -21.15 0.03
N ASP A 201 28.08 -22.17 0.45
CA ASP A 201 28.57 -23.27 -0.40
C ASP A 201 27.70 -24.53 -0.33
N TYR A 202 26.50 -24.45 0.28
CA TYR A 202 25.68 -25.65 0.48
C TYR A 202 25.38 -26.39 -0.83
N PRO A 203 25.45 -27.74 -0.83
CA PRO A 203 25.05 -28.51 -2.00
C PRO A 203 23.56 -28.31 -2.28
N LEU A 204 23.15 -28.44 -3.55
CA LEU A 204 21.76 -28.20 -3.97
C LEU A 204 20.76 -29.07 -3.20
N GLU A 205 21.15 -30.29 -2.84
CA GLU A 205 20.34 -31.20 -2.02
C GLU A 205 20.07 -30.63 -0.62
N ALA A 206 21.09 -30.05 0.01
CA ALA A 206 20.94 -29.41 1.32
C ALA A 206 20.09 -28.13 1.24
N ILE A 207 20.22 -27.35 0.16
CA ILE A 207 19.38 -26.17 -0.07
C ILE A 207 17.92 -26.59 -0.26
N ALA A 208 17.66 -27.63 -1.06
CA ALA A 208 16.32 -28.15 -1.29
C ALA A 208 15.63 -28.54 0.03
N GLN A 209 16.32 -29.31 0.89
CA GLN A 209 15.82 -29.66 2.22
C GLN A 209 15.58 -28.43 3.10
N LYS A 210 16.52 -27.48 3.12
CA LYS A 210 16.41 -26.23 3.92
C LYS A 210 15.27 -25.32 3.50
N ILE A 211 14.78 -25.41 2.26
CA ILE A 211 13.62 -24.62 1.79
C ILE A 211 12.33 -25.46 1.73
N GLY A 212 12.34 -26.70 2.21
CA GLY A 212 11.16 -27.56 2.27
C GLY A 212 10.77 -28.22 0.94
N LEU A 213 11.72 -28.45 0.03
CA LEU A 213 11.54 -29.27 -1.17
C LEU A 213 12.00 -30.71 -0.92
N HIS A 214 11.47 -31.64 -1.72
CA HIS A 214 11.74 -33.08 -1.57
C HIS A 214 13.15 -33.50 -2.01
N ASP A 215 13.70 -32.87 -3.06
CA ASP A 215 14.99 -33.22 -3.64
C ASP A 215 15.62 -32.06 -4.45
N ALA A 216 16.91 -32.18 -4.80
CA ALA A 216 17.60 -31.19 -5.64
C ALA A 216 17.01 -31.08 -7.05
N SER A 217 16.41 -32.14 -7.60
CA SER A 217 15.82 -32.11 -8.95
C SER A 217 14.62 -31.17 -9.01
N ALA A 218 13.79 -31.17 -7.97
CA ALA A 218 12.67 -30.25 -7.79
C ALA A 218 13.17 -28.81 -7.66
N LEU A 219 14.24 -28.57 -6.89
CA LEU A 219 14.87 -27.25 -6.80
C LEU A 219 15.34 -26.77 -8.17
N VAL A 220 16.12 -27.57 -8.90
CA VAL A 220 16.64 -27.20 -10.23
C VAL A 220 15.49 -26.86 -11.18
N ARG A 221 14.47 -27.71 -11.26
CA ARG A 221 13.31 -27.50 -12.14
C ARG A 221 12.54 -26.23 -11.80
N LEU A 222 12.18 -26.04 -10.53
CA LEU A 222 11.37 -24.90 -10.08
C LEU A 222 12.16 -23.58 -10.18
N PHE A 223 13.43 -23.58 -9.78
CA PHE A 223 14.29 -22.40 -9.86
C PHE A 223 14.52 -21.98 -11.32
N THR A 224 14.80 -22.94 -12.21
CA THR A 224 14.99 -22.64 -13.64
C THR A 224 13.70 -22.15 -14.29
N THR A 225 12.54 -22.69 -13.90
CA THR A 225 11.25 -22.21 -14.41
C THR A 225 10.99 -20.76 -14.00
N PHE A 226 11.31 -20.42 -12.75
CA PHE A 226 11.03 -19.13 -12.13
C PHE A 226 12.04 -18.03 -12.53
N TYR A 227 13.33 -18.31 -12.45
CA TYR A 227 14.42 -17.35 -12.70
C TYR A 227 15.04 -17.46 -14.10
N LYS A 228 14.59 -18.42 -14.92
CA LYS A 228 15.11 -18.68 -16.28
C LYS A 228 16.59 -19.05 -16.35
N VAL A 229 17.20 -19.39 -15.23
CA VAL A 229 18.60 -19.83 -15.10
C VAL A 229 18.71 -20.97 -14.10
N THR A 230 19.72 -21.84 -14.26
CA THR A 230 19.91 -22.96 -13.34
C THR A 230 20.53 -22.47 -12.01
N PRO A 231 20.25 -23.11 -10.86
CA PRO A 231 20.84 -22.74 -9.57
C PRO A 231 22.37 -22.68 -9.57
N GLY A 232 23.01 -23.64 -10.26
CA GLY A 232 24.47 -23.72 -10.36
C GLY A 232 25.06 -22.55 -11.15
N HIS A 233 24.44 -22.21 -12.30
CA HIS A 233 24.85 -21.06 -13.08
C HIS A 233 24.64 -19.74 -12.31
N TYR A 234 23.50 -19.62 -11.63
CA TYR A 234 23.18 -18.46 -10.79
C TYR A 234 24.22 -18.23 -9.68
N ARG A 235 24.65 -19.30 -9.00
CA ARG A 235 25.71 -19.23 -7.98
C ARG A 235 27.04 -18.74 -8.55
N LEU A 236 27.43 -19.27 -9.71
CA LEU A 236 28.69 -18.91 -10.36
C LEU A 236 28.70 -17.44 -10.79
N SER A 237 27.62 -16.94 -11.41
CA SER A 237 27.53 -15.55 -11.85
C SER A 237 27.63 -14.56 -10.68
N LYS A 238 26.94 -14.85 -9.57
CA LYS A 238 26.98 -13.98 -8.37
C LYS A 238 28.35 -13.95 -7.69
N ARG A 239 29.10 -15.06 -7.72
CA ARG A 239 30.49 -15.10 -7.22
C ARG A 239 31.44 -14.27 -8.09
N GLN A 240 31.28 -14.34 -9.41
CA GLN A 240 32.10 -13.56 -10.35
C GLN A 240 31.83 -12.05 -10.21
N GLU A 241 30.57 -11.64 -10.03
CA GLU A 241 30.19 -10.24 -9.73
C GLU A 241 30.84 -9.75 -8.43
N SER A 242 30.81 -10.57 -7.37
CA SER A 242 31.39 -10.23 -6.05
C SER A 242 32.92 -10.11 -6.10
N GLN A 243 33.60 -10.93 -6.91
CA GLN A 243 35.06 -10.86 -7.10
C GLN A 243 35.48 -9.68 -7.98
N SER A 244 34.64 -9.26 -8.92
CA SER A 244 34.90 -8.10 -9.80
C SER A 244 34.77 -6.79 -9.02
N HIS A 245 33.80 -6.68 -8.11
CA HIS A 245 33.63 -5.51 -7.24
C HIS A 245 34.76 -5.32 -6.22
N ASN A 246 35.41 -6.39 -5.76
CA ASN A 246 36.56 -6.30 -4.85
C ASN A 246 37.88 -5.95 -5.56
N ARG A 247 37.98 -6.09 -6.89
CA ARG A 247 39.19 -5.73 -7.66
C ARG A 247 39.28 -4.26 -8.06
N VAL A 248 38.19 -3.51 -8.00
CA VAL A 248 38.15 -2.07 -8.38
C VAL A 248 38.43 -1.15 -7.17
N LYS A 249 38.52 -1.71 -5.95
CA LYS A 249 38.78 -0.96 -4.70
C LYS A 249 40.24 -1.02 -4.21
N HIS A 250 41.16 -1.55 -5.02
CA HIS A 250 42.60 -1.54 -4.76
C HIS A 250 43.33 -0.89 -5.94
#